data_AF-A0A2N8MWS0-F1
#
_entry.id   AF-A0A2N8MWS0-F1
#
_cell.length_a   1.000
_cell.length_b   1.000
_cell.length_c   1.000
_cell.angle_alpha   90.00
_cell.angle_beta   90.00
_cell.angle_gamma   90.00
#
_symmetry.space_group_name_H-M   'P 1'
#
loop_
_entity.id
_entity.type
_entity.pdbx_description
1 polymer ?
#
loop_
_entity_poly.entity_id
_entity_poly.type
_entity_poly.pdbx_seq_one_letter_code
_entity_poly.pdbx_strand_id
1 'polypeptide(L)'
;MAEIAVAERDGVGADGAARPTEDHVAVLDNAVVILDGATSPHPDLPPGGWYASLLVRSLSQALSAEPEADLAALLAGSIADVARREGLEPGHSPSSTVSIARWTDDTVDGLVLADSPIIAFGPSGADPLTDDRLATLRDSGQLRTGADVRAKRNAPGGFWVAEAEPKAATEAVRRSWPRSEVEALLLATDGVAIGVDEYGLFGWPEVLAMSRKRGPDAVLDAVRTAEKQDPDGERWPRAKRHDDQLLVVVELGLAPG
;
A
#
# COMPACT_ATOMS: atom_id res chain seq x y z
N MET A 1 -18.16 14.48 -7.78
CA MET A 1 -17.97 13.29 -6.93
C MET A 1 -16.88 12.46 -7.58
N ALA A 2 -15.98 11.90 -6.77
CA ALA A 2 -14.93 11.03 -7.28
C ALA A 2 -15.54 9.73 -7.81
N GLU A 3 -15.05 9.23 -8.95
CA GLU A 3 -15.35 7.88 -9.40
C GLU A 3 -14.21 6.96 -8.97
N ILE A 4 -14.54 5.85 -8.31
CA ILE A 4 -13.55 4.95 -7.70
C ILE A 4 -13.75 3.56 -8.26
N ALA A 5 -12.70 2.99 -8.83
CA ALA A 5 -12.66 1.61 -9.29
C ALA A 5 -11.60 0.84 -8.50
N VAL A 6 -11.96 -0.34 -8.01
CA VAL A 6 -11.10 -1.23 -7.23
C VAL A 6 -10.97 -2.54 -7.97
N ALA A 7 -9.76 -3.07 -8.08
CA ALA A 7 -9.51 -4.44 -8.53
C ALA A 7 -8.65 -5.16 -7.49
N GLU A 8 -9.07 -6.37 -7.16
CA GLU A 8 -8.46 -7.24 -6.15
C GLU A 8 -8.21 -8.62 -6.73
N ARG A 9 -7.11 -9.25 -6.32
CA ARG A 9 -6.81 -10.64 -6.68
C ARG A 9 -5.94 -11.33 -5.64
N ASP A 10 -6.49 -12.39 -5.08
CA ASP A 10 -5.77 -13.23 -4.12
C ASP A 10 -4.49 -13.82 -4.74
N GLY A 11 -3.44 -13.85 -3.92
CA GLY A 11 -2.19 -14.54 -4.14
C GLY A 11 -2.22 -15.98 -3.62
N VAL A 12 -1.03 -16.54 -3.44
CA VAL A 12 -0.82 -17.87 -2.85
C VAL A 12 0.23 -17.83 -1.75
N GLY A 13 0.25 -18.84 -0.90
CA GLY A 13 1.35 -19.06 0.04
C GLY A 13 2.66 -19.39 -0.69
N ALA A 14 3.78 -19.35 0.04
CA ALA A 14 5.09 -19.75 -0.51
C ALA A 14 5.13 -21.23 -0.96
N ASP A 15 4.24 -22.06 -0.42
CA ASP A 15 4.02 -23.46 -0.83
C ASP A 15 3.08 -23.60 -2.05
N GLY A 16 2.56 -22.49 -2.58
CA GLY A 16 1.61 -22.45 -3.69
C GLY A 16 0.16 -22.76 -3.30
N ALA A 17 -0.14 -22.96 -2.01
CA ALA A 17 -1.49 -23.19 -1.55
C ALA A 17 -2.31 -21.89 -1.50
N ALA A 18 -3.63 -22.01 -1.63
CA ALA A 18 -4.53 -20.89 -1.43
C ALA A 18 -4.45 -20.40 0.03
N ARG A 19 -4.43 -19.08 0.22
CA ARG A 19 -4.43 -18.42 1.52
C ARG A 19 -5.43 -17.25 1.49
N PRO A 20 -5.92 -16.77 2.65
CA PRO A 20 -6.62 -15.50 2.70
C PRO A 20 -5.73 -14.36 2.19
N THR A 21 -6.36 -13.34 1.57
CA THR A 21 -5.68 -12.10 1.18
C THR A 21 -5.04 -11.42 2.39
N GLU A 22 -3.87 -10.82 2.16
CA GLU A 22 -3.21 -9.89 3.06
C GLU A 22 -3.52 -8.43 2.70
N ASP A 23 -4.06 -8.18 1.51
CA ASP A 23 -4.50 -6.87 1.03
C ASP A 23 -5.89 -6.50 1.55
N HIS A 24 -6.05 -5.23 1.96
CA HIS A 24 -7.30 -4.65 2.41
C HIS A 24 -7.51 -3.23 1.90
N VAL A 25 -8.76 -2.92 1.55
CA VAL A 25 -9.17 -1.59 1.07
C VAL A 25 -10.37 -1.05 1.87
N ALA A 26 -10.39 0.25 2.10
CA ALA A 26 -11.59 0.98 2.50
C ALA A 26 -11.81 2.18 1.57
N VAL A 27 -13.03 2.29 1.04
CA VAL A 27 -13.48 3.42 0.23
C VAL A 27 -14.48 4.23 1.04
N LEU A 28 -14.19 5.51 1.23
CA LEU A 28 -15.02 6.50 1.91
C LEU A 28 -15.46 7.57 0.92
N ASP A 29 -16.33 8.48 1.36
CA ASP A 29 -16.86 9.58 0.52
C ASP A 29 -15.75 10.48 -0.03
N ASN A 30 -14.69 10.70 0.76
CA ASN A 30 -13.60 11.60 0.42
C ASN A 30 -12.19 11.03 0.66
N ALA A 31 -12.09 9.70 0.83
CA ALA A 31 -10.80 9.05 1.02
C ALA A 31 -10.80 7.59 0.55
N VAL A 32 -9.61 7.10 0.20
CA VAL A 32 -9.32 5.68 -0.02
C VAL A 32 -8.15 5.30 0.87
N VAL A 33 -8.23 4.13 1.47
CA VAL A 33 -7.16 3.51 2.25
C VAL A 33 -6.86 2.13 1.66
N ILE A 34 -5.60 1.84 1.38
CA ILE A 34 -5.12 0.48 1.07
C ILE A 34 -4.04 0.05 2.06
N LEU A 35 -4.04 -1.22 2.39
CA LEU A 35 -3.12 -1.86 3.32
C LEU A 35 -2.71 -3.21 2.75
N ASP A 36 -1.42 -3.51 2.80
CA ASP A 36 -0.87 -4.82 2.49
C ASP A 36 -0.21 -5.41 3.75
N GLY A 37 -0.78 -6.51 4.24
CA GLY A 37 -0.28 -7.25 5.37
C GLY A 37 1.05 -7.95 5.08
N ALA A 38 2.11 -7.50 5.73
CA ALA A 38 3.42 -8.12 5.57
C ALA A 38 3.52 -9.46 6.31
N THR A 39 4.34 -10.36 5.77
CA THR A 39 4.59 -11.69 6.35
C THR A 39 5.02 -11.60 7.82
N SER A 40 4.36 -12.39 8.66
CA SER A 40 4.61 -12.42 10.09
C SER A 40 6.04 -12.88 10.40
N PRO A 41 6.72 -12.23 11.37
CA PRO A 41 8.10 -12.58 11.71
C PRO A 41 8.21 -13.95 12.39
N HIS A 42 7.09 -14.50 12.87
CA HIS A 42 6.97 -15.76 13.58
C HIS A 42 5.70 -16.51 13.14
N PRO A 43 5.75 -17.85 12.99
CA PRO A 43 4.61 -18.67 12.54
C PRO A 43 3.45 -18.75 13.56
N ASP A 44 3.74 -18.42 14.82
CA ASP A 44 2.82 -18.39 15.96
C ASP A 44 2.05 -17.06 16.09
N LEU A 45 2.39 -16.06 15.27
CA LEU A 45 1.63 -14.82 15.16
C LEU A 45 0.52 -14.95 14.10
N PRO A 46 -0.59 -14.20 14.26
CA PRO A 46 -1.57 -14.05 13.19
C PRO A 46 -0.90 -13.56 11.89
N PRO A 47 -1.49 -13.84 10.70
CA PRO A 47 -0.98 -13.34 9.42
C PRO A 47 -1.06 -11.82 9.32
N GLY A 48 -0.28 -11.21 8.42
CA GLY A 48 -0.28 -9.75 8.21
C GLY A 48 -1.67 -9.21 7.86
N GLY A 49 -2.39 -9.94 7.01
CA GLY A 49 -3.78 -9.64 6.63
C GLY A 49 -4.73 -9.52 7.81
N TRP A 50 -4.53 -10.32 8.87
CA TRP A 50 -5.35 -10.17 10.08
C TRP A 50 -5.18 -8.78 10.70
N TYR A 51 -3.94 -8.31 10.85
CA TYR A 51 -3.65 -6.99 11.40
C TYR A 51 -4.11 -5.86 10.46
N ALA A 52 -3.85 -5.99 9.16
CA ALA A 52 -4.31 -5.04 8.15
C ALA A 52 -5.84 -4.90 8.15
N SER A 53 -6.58 -6.01 8.33
CA SER A 53 -8.04 -6.00 8.42
C SER A 53 -8.58 -5.27 9.65
N LEU A 54 -7.83 -5.23 10.75
CA LEU A 54 -8.18 -4.49 11.96
C LEU A 54 -7.84 -3.01 11.81
N LEU A 55 -6.64 -2.73 11.29
CA LEU A 55 -6.15 -1.38 11.11
C LEU A 55 -6.99 -0.60 10.09
N VAL A 56 -7.37 -1.21 8.96
CA VAL A 56 -8.24 -0.57 7.97
C VAL A 56 -9.60 -0.17 8.55
N ARG A 57 -10.16 -1.00 9.45
CA ARG A 57 -11.44 -0.71 10.14
C ARG A 57 -11.30 0.44 11.14
N SER A 58 -10.23 0.42 11.96
CA SER A 58 -9.97 1.51 12.90
C SER A 58 -9.75 2.84 12.16
N LEU A 59 -8.94 2.80 11.10
CA LEU A 59 -8.55 3.98 10.35
C LEU A 59 -9.70 4.57 9.54
N SER A 60 -10.53 3.72 8.91
CA SER A 60 -11.73 4.19 8.20
C SER A 60 -12.72 4.86 9.15
N GLN A 61 -12.93 4.31 10.35
CA GLN A 61 -13.77 4.95 11.37
C GLN A 61 -13.21 6.31 11.81
N ALA A 62 -11.90 6.40 12.03
CA ALA A 62 -11.24 7.63 12.42
C ALA A 62 -11.33 8.71 11.33
N LEU A 63 -11.09 8.33 10.06
CA LEU A 63 -11.24 9.22 8.90
C LEU A 63 -12.68 9.74 8.74
N SER A 64 -13.69 8.89 8.95
CA SER A 64 -15.09 9.33 8.89
C SER A 64 -15.49 10.23 10.07
N ALA A 65 -14.91 9.99 11.26
CA ALA A 65 -15.23 10.78 12.46
C ALA A 65 -14.54 12.14 12.47
N GLU A 66 -13.31 12.22 11.95
CA GLU A 66 -12.46 13.40 11.97
C GLU A 66 -11.87 13.68 10.56
N PRO A 67 -12.72 14.04 9.57
CA PRO A 67 -12.32 14.10 8.15
C PRO A 67 -11.20 15.09 7.86
N GLU A 68 -11.03 16.12 8.70
CA GLU A 68 -10.01 17.18 8.56
C GLU A 68 -8.77 16.97 9.44
N ALA A 69 -8.71 15.91 10.26
CA ALA A 69 -7.58 15.67 11.15
C ALA A 69 -6.31 15.28 10.37
N ASP A 70 -5.13 15.48 10.99
CA ASP A 70 -3.86 15.10 10.37
C ASP A 70 -3.79 13.57 10.13
N LEU A 71 -3.47 13.15 8.91
CA LEU A 71 -3.46 11.73 8.52
C LEU A 71 -2.47 10.89 9.34
N ALA A 72 -1.32 11.45 9.72
CA ALA A 72 -0.35 10.71 10.55
C ALA A 72 -0.84 10.57 11.99
N ALA A 73 -1.52 11.59 12.53
CA ALA A 73 -2.17 11.50 13.84
C ALA A 73 -3.29 10.45 13.86
N LEU A 74 -4.13 10.41 12.82
CA LEU A 74 -5.19 9.41 12.67
C LEU A 74 -4.62 7.98 12.57
N LEU A 75 -3.55 7.81 11.78
CA LEU A 75 -2.86 6.53 11.67
C LEU A 75 -2.20 6.11 12.99
N ALA A 76 -1.51 7.02 13.67
CA ALA A 76 -0.91 6.76 14.99
C ALA A 76 -1.97 6.32 16.02
N GLY A 77 -3.10 7.03 16.07
CA GLY A 77 -4.22 6.69 16.94
C GLY A 77 -4.81 5.30 16.64
N SER A 78 -4.94 4.98 15.36
CA SER A 78 -5.45 3.67 14.92
C SER A 78 -4.50 2.52 15.24
N ILE A 79 -3.19 2.71 15.03
CA ILE A 79 -2.16 1.76 15.43
C ILE A 79 -2.22 1.52 16.94
N ALA A 80 -2.29 2.60 17.74
CA ALA A 80 -2.35 2.50 19.20
C ALA A 80 -3.60 1.78 19.70
N ASP A 81 -4.75 2.01 19.07
CA ASP A 81 -6.01 1.37 19.43
C ASP A 81 -5.99 -0.13 19.11
N VAL A 82 -5.57 -0.51 17.90
CA VAL A 82 -5.45 -1.93 17.51
C VAL A 82 -4.45 -2.65 18.41
N ALA A 83 -3.27 -2.06 18.64
CA ALA A 83 -2.25 -2.67 19.48
C ALA A 83 -2.74 -2.91 20.91
N ARG A 84 -3.45 -1.94 21.49
CA ARG A 84 -4.03 -2.08 22.83
C ARG A 84 -5.12 -3.15 22.90
N ARG A 85 -6.04 -3.18 21.92
CA ARG A 85 -7.19 -4.10 21.93
C ARG A 85 -6.76 -5.55 21.80
N GLU A 86 -5.76 -5.79 20.95
CA GLU A 86 -5.29 -7.14 20.64
C GLU A 86 -4.05 -7.56 21.45
N GLY A 87 -3.52 -6.69 22.32
CA GLY A 87 -2.36 -6.99 23.15
C GLY A 87 -1.06 -7.16 22.34
N LEU A 88 -0.87 -6.34 21.31
CA LEU A 88 0.31 -6.39 20.43
C LEU A 88 1.50 -5.65 21.04
N GLU A 89 2.70 -6.17 20.81
CA GLU A 89 3.97 -5.64 21.34
C GLU A 89 4.90 -5.19 20.21
N PRO A 90 5.53 -3.99 20.32
CA PRO A 90 6.49 -3.52 19.33
C PRO A 90 7.67 -4.47 19.09
N GLY A 91 7.96 -4.73 17.82
CA GLY A 91 9.03 -5.62 17.38
C GLY A 91 8.65 -7.11 17.40
N HIS A 92 7.46 -7.46 17.87
CA HIS A 92 6.95 -8.83 17.92
C HIS A 92 5.48 -8.92 17.47
N SER A 93 5.05 -8.10 16.52
CA SER A 93 3.67 -8.12 16.03
C SER A 93 3.59 -8.25 14.50
N PRO A 94 2.43 -8.71 13.97
CA PRO A 94 2.15 -8.61 12.54
C PRO A 94 2.17 -7.13 12.13
N SER A 95 2.44 -6.89 10.85
CA SER A 95 2.60 -5.53 10.32
C SER A 95 1.92 -5.38 8.98
N SER A 96 1.71 -4.14 8.56
CA SER A 96 1.11 -3.80 7.28
C SER A 96 1.78 -2.55 6.70
N THR A 97 1.82 -2.44 5.38
CA THR A 97 1.93 -1.15 4.71
C THR A 97 0.65 -0.34 4.94
N VAL A 98 0.70 0.97 4.71
CA VAL A 98 -0.50 1.82 4.71
C VAL A 98 -0.37 2.92 3.66
N SER A 99 -1.38 3.05 2.80
CA SER A 99 -1.51 4.19 1.90
C SER A 99 -2.88 4.81 2.04
N ILE A 100 -2.91 6.13 2.26
CA ILE A 100 -4.13 6.92 2.43
C ILE A 100 -4.11 8.02 1.38
N ALA A 101 -5.15 8.10 0.57
CA ALA A 101 -5.46 9.27 -0.23
C ALA A 101 -6.76 9.89 0.30
N ARG A 102 -6.73 11.17 0.66
CA ARG A 102 -7.90 11.95 1.07
C ARG A 102 -8.01 13.18 0.19
N TRP A 103 -9.21 13.61 -0.15
CA TRP A 103 -9.43 14.85 -0.86
C TRP A 103 -10.47 15.74 -0.18
N THR A 104 -10.31 17.03 -0.37
CA THR A 104 -11.27 18.09 -0.05
C THR A 104 -11.57 18.86 -1.33
N ASP A 105 -12.29 19.97 -1.22
CA ASP A 105 -12.48 20.89 -2.35
C ASP A 105 -11.18 21.62 -2.72
N ASP A 106 -10.21 21.72 -1.79
CA ASP A 106 -9.00 22.53 -1.94
C ASP A 106 -7.73 21.70 -2.11
N THR A 107 -7.67 20.51 -1.50
CA THR A 107 -6.46 19.67 -1.48
C THR A 107 -6.73 18.20 -1.77
N VAL A 108 -5.67 17.52 -2.21
CA VAL A 108 -5.54 16.07 -2.15
C VAL A 108 -4.35 15.77 -1.24
N ASP A 109 -4.56 15.03 -0.16
CA ASP A 109 -3.52 14.60 0.77
C ASP A 109 -3.20 13.12 0.55
N GLY A 110 -1.91 12.82 0.45
CA GLY A 110 -1.37 11.47 0.38
C GLY A 110 -0.50 11.16 1.60
N LEU A 111 -0.64 9.95 2.13
CA LEU A 111 0.25 9.35 3.12
C LEU A 111 0.64 7.96 2.67
N VAL A 112 1.94 7.66 2.66
CA VAL A 112 2.50 6.34 2.36
C VAL A 112 3.42 5.93 3.50
N LEU A 113 3.17 4.77 4.09
CA LEU A 113 4.00 4.10 5.07
C LEU A 113 4.40 2.74 4.52
N ALA A 114 5.70 2.56 4.26
CA ALA A 114 6.25 1.44 3.49
C ALA A 114 5.87 1.47 2.01
N ASP A 115 5.93 0.33 1.33
CA ASP A 115 6.13 0.18 -0.11
C ASP A 115 4.84 0.03 -0.94
N SER A 116 3.72 0.60 -0.47
CA SER A 116 2.48 0.69 -1.26
C SER A 116 2.31 2.12 -1.82
N PRO A 117 2.64 2.38 -3.10
CA PRO A 117 2.70 3.74 -3.62
C PRO A 117 1.34 4.39 -3.86
N ILE A 118 1.34 5.73 -3.87
CA ILE A 118 0.26 6.56 -4.42
C ILE A 118 0.83 7.34 -5.60
N ILE A 119 0.15 7.31 -6.74
CA ILE A 119 0.56 8.08 -7.92
C ILE A 119 -0.51 9.11 -8.23
N ALA A 120 -0.15 10.40 -8.11
CA ALA A 120 -1.01 11.49 -8.54
C ALA A 120 -0.80 11.81 -10.02
N PHE A 121 -1.87 12.11 -10.73
CA PHE A 121 -1.83 12.49 -12.14
C PHE A 121 -2.47 13.85 -12.32
N GLY A 122 -1.79 14.72 -13.06
CA GLY A 122 -2.27 16.05 -13.38
C GLY A 122 -1.72 16.56 -14.71
N PRO A 123 -1.91 17.86 -15.01
CA PRO A 123 -1.43 18.48 -16.26
C PRO A 123 0.08 18.35 -16.47
N SER A 124 0.85 18.24 -15.38
CA SER A 124 2.31 18.09 -15.39
C SER A 124 2.77 16.64 -15.58
N GLY A 125 1.85 15.68 -15.64
CA GLY A 125 2.14 14.25 -15.72
C GLY A 125 1.92 13.50 -14.40
N ALA A 126 2.59 12.36 -14.26
CA ALA A 126 2.54 11.54 -13.05
C ALA A 126 3.52 12.09 -11.99
N ASP A 127 3.06 12.19 -10.74
CA ASP A 127 3.84 12.54 -9.57
C ASP A 127 3.73 11.41 -8.51
N PRO A 128 4.72 10.51 -8.44
CA PRO A 128 4.74 9.43 -7.46
C PRO A 128 4.98 9.94 -6.02
N LEU A 129 4.21 9.39 -5.08
CA LEU A 129 4.46 9.40 -3.65
C LEU A 129 4.82 7.96 -3.23
N THR A 130 6.10 7.72 -2.99
CA THR A 130 6.67 6.41 -2.65
C THR A 130 7.51 6.50 -1.38
N ASP A 131 7.73 5.35 -0.73
CA ASP A 131 8.69 5.20 0.35
C ASP A 131 9.77 4.18 -0.03
N ASP A 132 10.88 4.70 -0.56
CA ASP A 132 11.93 3.86 -1.14
C ASP A 132 12.92 3.33 -0.08
N ARG A 133 12.67 3.56 1.22
CA ARG A 133 13.58 3.16 2.31
C ARG A 133 13.82 1.65 2.32
N LEU A 134 12.75 0.85 2.16
CA LEU A 134 12.86 -0.61 2.14
C LEU A 134 13.66 -1.09 0.93
N ALA A 135 13.33 -0.61 -0.28
CA ALA A 135 14.04 -0.92 -1.51
C ALA A 135 15.53 -0.55 -1.41
N THR A 136 15.85 0.67 -0.97
CA THR A 136 17.23 1.14 -0.78
C THR A 136 18.03 0.23 0.17
N LEU A 137 17.41 -0.24 1.25
CA LEU A 137 18.06 -1.16 2.19
C LEU A 137 18.25 -2.57 1.60
N ARG A 138 17.32 -3.06 0.79
CA ARG A 138 17.46 -4.33 0.06
C ARG A 138 18.61 -4.24 -0.96
N ASP A 139 18.64 -3.19 -1.78
CA ASP A 139 19.64 -2.99 -2.84
C ASP A 139 21.06 -2.81 -2.30
N SER A 140 21.18 -2.13 -1.16
CA SER A 140 22.46 -2.00 -0.45
C SER A 140 22.87 -3.28 0.31
N GLY A 141 22.06 -4.33 0.24
CA GLY A 141 22.33 -5.63 0.86
C GLY A 141 22.28 -5.60 2.39
N GLN A 142 21.52 -4.67 2.98
CA GLN A 142 21.31 -4.53 4.42
C GLN A 142 20.11 -5.35 4.95
N LEU A 143 19.38 -6.06 4.09
CA LEU A 143 18.19 -6.86 4.43
C LEU A 143 18.30 -8.30 3.88
N ARG A 144 19.43 -8.97 4.14
CA ARG A 144 19.70 -10.31 3.57
C ARG A 144 19.06 -11.44 4.36
N THR A 145 18.82 -11.23 5.65
CA THR A 145 18.29 -12.23 6.56
C THR A 145 17.07 -11.68 7.31
N GLY A 146 16.22 -12.58 7.82
CA GLY A 146 15.12 -12.16 8.70
C GLY A 146 15.59 -11.43 9.97
N ALA A 147 16.82 -11.68 10.44
CA ALA A 147 17.40 -10.93 11.54
C ALA A 147 17.72 -9.48 11.15
N ASP A 148 18.25 -9.26 9.95
CA ASP A 148 18.50 -7.92 9.41
C ASP A 148 17.18 -7.14 9.27
N VAL A 149 16.15 -7.79 8.72
CA VAL A 149 14.81 -7.18 8.58
C VAL A 149 14.27 -6.76 9.94
N ARG A 150 14.32 -7.63 10.95
CA ARG A 150 13.86 -7.28 12.31
C ARG A 150 14.66 -6.14 12.93
N ALA A 151 15.98 -6.11 12.74
CA ALA A 151 16.84 -5.05 13.28
C ALA A 151 16.60 -3.67 12.63
N LYS A 152 16.14 -3.66 11.37
CA LYS A 152 15.87 -2.43 10.60
C LYS A 152 14.40 -2.01 10.60
N ARG A 153 13.47 -2.86 11.04
CA ARG A 153 12.04 -2.54 11.10
C ARG A 153 11.77 -1.54 12.23
N ASN A 154 11.01 -0.48 11.93
CA ASN A 154 10.61 0.57 12.88
C ASN A 154 11.78 1.15 13.68
N ALA A 155 12.93 1.29 13.01
CA ALA A 155 14.18 1.75 13.61
C ALA A 155 14.76 2.95 12.83
N PRO A 156 15.43 3.89 13.51
CA PRO A 156 16.18 4.96 12.84
C PRO A 156 17.22 4.39 11.86
N GLY A 157 17.27 4.93 10.63
CA GLY A 157 18.14 4.41 9.57
C GLY A 157 17.72 3.03 9.02
N GLY A 158 16.49 2.61 9.35
CA GLY A 158 15.80 1.45 8.83
C GLY A 158 14.62 1.84 7.95
N PHE A 159 13.58 1.01 7.97
CA PHE A 159 12.31 1.24 7.29
C PHE A 159 11.17 1.22 8.31
N TRP A 160 10.02 1.79 7.93
CA TRP A 160 8.89 1.96 8.83
C TRP A 160 7.65 1.29 8.26
N VAL A 161 6.91 0.58 9.10
CA VAL A 161 5.68 -0.15 8.77
C VAL A 161 4.68 0.01 9.92
N ALA A 162 3.38 -0.08 9.62
CA ALA A 162 2.38 -0.12 10.67
C ALA A 162 2.49 -1.47 11.39
N GLU A 163 2.70 -1.41 12.70
CA GLU A 163 2.86 -2.59 13.57
C GLU A 163 2.26 -2.23 14.94
N ALA A 164 2.94 -2.46 16.06
CA ALA A 164 2.43 -2.12 17.39
C ALA A 164 2.95 -0.77 17.91
N GLU A 165 3.92 -0.15 17.22
CA GLU A 165 4.52 1.14 17.57
C GLU A 165 3.82 2.32 16.86
N PRO A 166 3.00 3.14 17.55
CA PRO A 166 2.27 4.25 16.93
C PRO A 166 3.18 5.30 16.30
N LYS A 167 4.42 5.46 16.80
CA LYS A 167 5.38 6.41 16.24
C LYS A 167 5.66 6.17 14.76
N ALA A 168 5.51 4.93 14.26
CA ALA A 168 5.74 4.62 12.85
C ALA A 168 4.93 5.51 11.89
N ALA A 169 3.72 5.93 12.29
CA ALA A 169 2.89 6.83 11.50
C ALA A 169 3.54 8.21 11.25
N THR A 170 4.35 8.70 12.20
CA THR A 170 5.03 10.00 12.08
C THR A 170 6.18 9.97 11.05
N GLU A 171 6.62 8.77 10.68
CA GLU A 171 7.70 8.54 9.74
C GLU A 171 7.18 8.26 8.33
N ALA A 172 5.86 8.30 8.12
CA ALA A 172 5.23 8.15 6.81
C ALA A 172 5.64 9.29 5.86
N VAL A 173 5.83 8.95 4.59
CA VAL A 173 6.05 9.94 3.53
C VAL A 173 4.70 10.56 3.19
N ARG A 174 4.63 11.89 3.18
CA ARG A 174 3.38 12.63 3.00
C ARG A 174 3.52 13.69 1.93
N ARG A 175 2.42 13.96 1.23
CA ARG A 175 2.32 15.08 0.30
C ARG A 175 0.91 15.64 0.31
N SER A 176 0.80 16.94 0.05
CA SER A 176 -0.47 17.60 -0.21
C SER A 176 -0.35 18.29 -1.57
N TRP A 177 -1.30 18.02 -2.45
CA TRP A 177 -1.41 18.64 -3.77
C TRP A 177 -2.62 19.58 -3.79
N PRO A 178 -2.57 20.70 -4.51
CA PRO A 178 -3.77 21.48 -4.80
C PRO A 178 -4.80 20.60 -5.53
N ARG A 179 -6.07 20.66 -5.11
CA ARG A 179 -7.13 19.85 -5.72
C ARG A 179 -7.29 20.10 -7.21
N SER A 180 -7.03 21.32 -7.66
CA SER A 180 -7.05 21.73 -9.08
C SER A 180 -5.94 21.09 -9.93
N GLU A 181 -4.89 20.55 -9.32
CA GLU A 181 -3.75 19.95 -10.02
C GLU A 181 -3.83 18.42 -10.14
N VAL A 182 -4.80 17.77 -9.46
CA VAL A 182 -4.96 16.32 -9.47
C VAL A 182 -6.23 15.92 -10.22
N GLU A 183 -6.06 15.22 -11.32
CA GLU A 183 -7.13 14.65 -12.15
C GLU A 183 -7.48 13.23 -11.73
N ALA A 184 -6.46 12.44 -11.36
CA ALA A 184 -6.62 11.06 -10.97
C ALA A 184 -5.54 10.61 -9.97
N LEU A 185 -5.84 9.54 -9.25
CA LEU A 185 -4.91 8.83 -8.38
C LEU A 185 -4.89 7.35 -8.73
N LEU A 186 -3.72 6.73 -8.58
CA LEU A 186 -3.57 5.28 -8.43
C LEU A 186 -3.04 4.98 -7.04
N LEU A 187 -3.61 4.00 -6.36
CA LEU A 187 -3.05 3.38 -5.16
C LEU A 187 -2.82 1.91 -5.46
N ALA A 188 -1.64 1.40 -5.18
CA ALA A 188 -1.26 0.02 -5.50
C ALA A 188 -0.53 -0.64 -4.33
N THR A 189 -0.81 -1.93 -4.09
CA THR A 189 0.03 -2.80 -3.25
C THR A 189 1.20 -3.32 -4.06
N ASP A 190 2.18 -3.95 -3.39
CA ASP A 190 3.44 -4.36 -4.02
C ASP A 190 3.22 -5.39 -5.15
N GLY A 191 2.23 -6.27 -5.02
CA GLY A 191 1.87 -7.25 -6.05
C GLY A 191 1.27 -6.66 -7.33
N VAL A 192 0.96 -5.36 -7.35
CA VAL A 192 0.68 -4.59 -8.57
C VAL A 192 1.90 -3.75 -8.98
N ALA A 193 2.53 -3.06 -8.02
CA ALA A 193 3.67 -2.18 -8.27
C ALA A 193 4.88 -2.93 -8.88
N ILE A 194 5.06 -4.20 -8.54
CA ILE A 194 6.10 -5.08 -9.11
C ILE A 194 6.03 -5.15 -10.65
N GLY A 195 4.84 -4.98 -11.24
CA GLY A 195 4.64 -4.88 -12.68
C GLY A 195 5.35 -3.69 -13.33
N VAL A 196 5.48 -2.59 -12.59
CA VAL A 196 6.19 -1.36 -12.97
C VAL A 196 7.67 -1.49 -12.63
N ASP A 197 7.96 -1.77 -11.36
CA ASP A 197 9.28 -1.54 -10.77
C ASP A 197 10.29 -2.63 -11.14
N GLU A 198 9.85 -3.90 -11.13
CA GLU A 198 10.74 -5.05 -11.37
C GLU A 198 10.50 -5.71 -12.72
N TYR A 199 9.24 -5.90 -13.10
CA TYR A 199 8.90 -6.62 -14.32
C TYR A 199 9.04 -5.74 -15.56
N GLY A 200 8.95 -4.42 -15.40
CA GLY A 200 9.02 -3.44 -16.48
C GLY A 200 7.96 -3.67 -17.55
N LEU A 201 6.76 -4.13 -17.15
CA LEU A 201 5.65 -4.41 -18.07
C LEU A 201 5.04 -3.11 -18.62
N PHE A 202 5.08 -2.05 -17.81
CA PHE A 202 4.48 -0.76 -18.10
C PHE A 202 5.00 0.32 -17.14
N GLY A 203 4.84 1.59 -17.50
CA GLY A 203 4.97 2.72 -16.56
C GLY A 203 3.63 3.13 -15.94
N TRP A 204 3.66 3.92 -14.85
CA TRP A 204 2.42 4.41 -14.20
C TRP A 204 1.41 5.12 -15.13
N PRO A 205 1.83 5.95 -16.11
CA PRO A 205 0.89 6.50 -17.10
C PRO A 205 0.16 5.43 -17.93
N GLU A 206 0.85 4.33 -18.24
CA GLU A 206 0.27 3.21 -18.99
C GLU A 206 -0.67 2.39 -18.11
N VAL A 207 -0.40 2.25 -16.80
CA VAL A 207 -1.35 1.69 -15.82
C VAL A 207 -2.65 2.47 -15.85
N LEU A 208 -2.59 3.79 -15.70
CA LEU A 208 -3.79 4.64 -15.71
C LEU A 208 -4.54 4.53 -17.05
N ALA A 209 -3.82 4.61 -18.17
CA ALA A 209 -4.43 4.49 -19.50
C ALA A 209 -5.08 3.13 -19.72
N MET A 210 -4.46 2.06 -19.23
CA MET A 210 -4.99 0.70 -19.30
C MET A 210 -6.26 0.58 -18.45
N SER A 211 -6.24 1.07 -17.21
CA SER A 211 -7.38 1.08 -16.31
C SER A 211 -8.57 1.84 -16.89
N ARG A 212 -8.35 3.04 -17.47
CA ARG A 212 -9.41 3.83 -18.13
C ARG A 212 -10.01 3.10 -19.33
N LYS A 213 -9.19 2.39 -20.10
CA LYS A 213 -9.64 1.74 -21.35
C LYS A 213 -10.31 0.39 -21.12
N ARG A 214 -9.84 -0.39 -20.15
CA ARG A 214 -10.18 -1.82 -19.99
C ARG A 214 -10.61 -2.20 -18.57
N GLY A 215 -10.60 -1.25 -17.64
CA GLY A 215 -10.77 -1.50 -16.21
C GLY A 215 -9.45 -1.88 -15.52
N PRO A 216 -9.33 -1.65 -14.20
CA PRO A 216 -8.12 -1.96 -13.42
C PRO A 216 -7.75 -3.44 -13.43
N ASP A 217 -8.72 -4.37 -13.55
CA ASP A 217 -8.46 -5.81 -13.70
C ASP A 217 -7.49 -6.15 -14.84
N ALA A 218 -7.48 -5.36 -15.92
CA ALA A 218 -6.59 -5.59 -17.04
C ALA A 218 -5.10 -5.42 -16.67
N VAL A 219 -4.82 -4.60 -15.65
CA VAL A 219 -3.46 -4.43 -15.10
C VAL A 219 -3.07 -5.67 -14.29
N LEU A 220 -3.96 -6.13 -13.42
CA LEU A 220 -3.77 -7.34 -12.60
C LEU A 220 -3.59 -8.57 -13.50
N ASP A 221 -4.38 -8.69 -14.57
CA ASP A 221 -4.26 -9.74 -15.58
C ASP A 221 -2.87 -9.75 -16.23
N ALA A 222 -2.33 -8.57 -16.55
CA ALA A 222 -1.01 -8.45 -17.17
C ALA A 222 0.10 -8.92 -16.22
N VAL A 223 0.07 -8.48 -14.96
CA VAL A 223 1.04 -8.92 -13.94
C VAL A 223 0.93 -10.43 -13.70
N ARG A 224 -0.28 -10.94 -13.48
CA ARG A 224 -0.51 -12.38 -13.26
C ARG A 224 -0.11 -13.23 -14.47
N THR A 225 -0.25 -12.70 -15.68
CA THR A 225 0.21 -13.37 -16.91
C THR A 225 1.73 -13.46 -16.96
N ALA A 226 2.44 -12.40 -16.58
CA ALA A 226 3.90 -12.42 -16.50
C ALA A 226 4.41 -13.46 -15.50
N GLU A 227 3.83 -13.51 -14.30
CA GLU A 227 4.19 -14.52 -13.28
C GLU A 227 3.92 -15.96 -13.74
N LYS A 228 2.83 -16.19 -14.49
CA LYS A 228 2.51 -17.52 -15.04
C LYS A 228 3.51 -17.96 -16.10
N GLN A 229 4.12 -17.02 -16.82
CA GLN A 229 5.16 -17.30 -17.82
C GLN A 229 6.54 -17.53 -17.21
N ASP A 230 6.70 -17.22 -15.92
CA ASP A 230 7.93 -17.41 -15.15
C ASP A 230 7.64 -18.18 -13.84
N PRO A 231 7.05 -19.39 -13.88
CA PRO A 231 6.47 -20.05 -12.71
C PRO A 231 7.46 -20.29 -11.56
N ASP A 232 8.75 -20.42 -11.88
CA ASP A 232 9.83 -20.71 -10.94
C ASP A 232 10.60 -19.44 -10.51
N GLY A 233 10.24 -18.26 -11.01
CA GLY A 233 10.92 -17.01 -10.66
C GLY A 233 12.35 -16.91 -11.20
N GLU A 234 12.66 -17.58 -12.31
CA GLU A 234 14.01 -17.54 -12.90
C GLU A 234 14.28 -16.19 -13.55
N ARG A 235 13.27 -15.62 -14.21
CA ARG A 235 13.37 -14.29 -14.82
C ARG A 235 13.25 -13.19 -13.77
N TRP A 236 12.29 -13.35 -12.86
CA TRP A 236 12.04 -12.40 -11.77
C TRP A 236 12.02 -13.14 -10.43
N PRO A 237 13.16 -13.17 -9.71
CA PRO A 237 13.28 -13.85 -8.42
C PRO A 237 12.27 -13.33 -7.40
N ARG A 238 11.47 -14.24 -6.83
CA ARG A 238 10.41 -13.91 -5.87
C ARG A 238 10.16 -15.03 -4.87
N ALA A 239 9.68 -14.66 -3.68
CA ALA A 239 9.45 -15.60 -2.59
C ALA A 239 8.15 -16.42 -2.74
N LYS A 240 7.12 -15.81 -3.35
CA LYS A 240 5.83 -16.44 -3.65
C LYS A 240 5.65 -16.45 -5.16
N ARG A 241 4.94 -17.46 -5.68
CA ARG A 241 4.62 -17.53 -7.12
C ARG A 241 3.73 -16.37 -7.56
N HIS A 242 2.75 -16.05 -6.72
CA HIS A 242 1.71 -15.05 -6.90
C HIS A 242 1.51 -14.34 -5.56
N ASP A 243 1.70 -13.02 -5.52
CA ASP A 243 1.22 -12.25 -4.36
C ASP A 243 -0.21 -11.76 -4.55
N ASP A 244 -0.79 -11.22 -3.47
CA ASP A 244 -2.04 -10.48 -3.53
C ASP A 244 -1.87 -9.25 -4.41
N GLN A 245 -2.95 -8.80 -5.06
CA GLN A 245 -2.92 -7.64 -5.92
C GLN A 245 -4.11 -6.76 -5.60
N LEU A 246 -3.83 -5.51 -5.23
CA LEU A 246 -4.85 -4.50 -5.01
C LEU A 246 -4.46 -3.22 -5.76
N LEU A 247 -5.35 -2.79 -6.65
CA LEU A 247 -5.25 -1.53 -7.39
C LEU A 247 -6.52 -0.73 -7.20
N VAL A 248 -6.37 0.51 -6.74
CA VAL A 248 -7.46 1.49 -6.72
C VAL A 248 -7.17 2.61 -7.70
N VAL A 249 -8.17 2.94 -8.51
CA VAL A 249 -8.17 4.06 -9.44
C VAL A 249 -9.20 5.06 -8.93
N VAL A 250 -8.77 6.30 -8.69
CA VAL A 250 -9.66 7.40 -8.30
C VAL A 250 -9.65 8.43 -9.42
N GLU A 251 -10.79 8.68 -10.05
CA GLU A 251 -11.00 9.79 -10.98
C GLU A 251 -11.61 10.95 -10.21
N LEU A 252 -10.83 12.02 -10.05
CA LEU A 252 -11.28 13.23 -9.37
C LEU A 252 -11.84 14.24 -10.38
N GLY A 253 -11.36 14.21 -11.63
CA GLY A 253 -11.60 15.26 -12.61
C GLY A 253 -10.96 16.59 -12.19
N LEU A 254 -10.81 17.52 -13.13
CA LEU A 254 -10.36 18.86 -12.78
C LEU A 254 -11.45 19.58 -11.96
N ALA A 255 -11.05 20.19 -10.84
CA ALA A 255 -11.94 21.10 -10.13
C ALA A 255 -12.38 22.24 -11.09
N PRO A 256 -13.65 22.68 -11.05
CA PRO A 256 -14.02 23.91 -11.75
C PRO A 256 -13.17 25.05 -11.19
N GLY A 257 -12.41 25.71 -12.06
CA GLY A 257 -11.55 26.85 -11.68
C GLY A 257 -12.31 28.12 -11.35
#